data_AF-A0A0S4JAG3-F1
#
_entry.id   AF-A0A0S4JAG3-F1
#
_cell.length_a   1.000
_cell.length_b   1.000
_cell.length_c   1.000
_cell.angle_alpha   90.00
_cell.angle_beta   90.00
_cell.angle_gamma   90.00
#
_symmetry.space_group_name_H-M   'P 1'
#
loop_
_entity.id
_entity.type
_entity.pdbx_description
1 polymer ?
#
loop_
_entity_poly.entity_id
_entity_poly.type
_entity_poly.pdbx_seq_one_letter_code
_entity_poly.pdbx_strand_id
1 'polypeptide(L)'
;MYLYCNQLDGGLPDEFRSMSALRSLFLNGNQNLTGSLPSSWGTSTNILRLASFNLQNTSINGSIPPTWSSVILPQGVITLCGTDVCGAGGLTGSYTICIDDVAACDPKKTIVFYCTLSSLSAACVFEQQYSCA
;
A
#
# COMPACT_ATOMS: atom_id res chain seq x y z
N MET A 1 -2.42 3.52 -16.07
CA MET A 1 -3.70 2.81 -16.23
C MET A 1 -4.68 3.37 -15.20
N TYR A 2 -5.84 3.81 -15.67
CA TYR A 2 -6.84 4.48 -14.85
C TYR A 2 -8.14 3.71 -14.97
N LEU A 3 -8.55 3.06 -13.89
CA LEU A 3 -9.72 2.19 -13.80
C LEU A 3 -10.58 2.54 -12.57
N TYR A 4 -10.42 3.75 -12.03
CA TYR A 4 -11.11 4.20 -10.83
C TYR A 4 -12.61 4.41 -11.05
N CYS A 5 -13.40 4.32 -9.97
CA CYS A 5 -14.85 4.52 -9.94
C CYS A 5 -15.62 3.62 -10.93
N ASN A 6 -15.25 2.35 -10.99
CA ASN A 6 -15.97 1.31 -11.73
C ASN A 6 -16.59 0.31 -10.74
N GLN A 7 -17.14 -0.78 -11.28
CA GLN A 7 -17.68 -1.90 -10.52
C GLN A 7 -16.77 -3.14 -10.67
N LEU A 8 -15.45 -2.93 -10.77
CA LEU A 8 -14.50 -4.03 -10.86
C LEU A 8 -14.55 -4.86 -9.57
N ASP A 9 -14.49 -6.17 -9.74
CA ASP A 9 -14.56 -7.17 -8.67
C ASP A 9 -13.37 -8.14 -8.72
N GLY A 10 -13.34 -9.06 -7.75
CA GLY A 10 -12.24 -10.01 -7.61
C GLY A 10 -10.96 -9.37 -7.09
N GLY A 11 -9.82 -10.03 -7.32
CA GLY A 11 -8.52 -9.63 -6.80
C GLY A 11 -7.60 -8.94 -7.80
N LEU A 12 -6.49 -8.40 -7.30
CA LEU A 12 -5.42 -7.87 -8.13
C LEU A 12 -4.75 -9.02 -8.90
N PRO A 13 -4.69 -8.97 -10.26
CA PRO A 13 -4.14 -10.05 -11.07
C PRO A 13 -2.62 -10.16 -10.94
N ASP A 14 -2.12 -11.39 -10.88
CA ASP A 14 -0.68 -11.69 -10.85
C ASP A 14 0.02 -11.24 -12.14
N GLU A 15 -0.72 -11.16 -13.24
CA GLU A 15 -0.24 -10.81 -14.59
C GLU A 15 0.33 -9.39 -14.64
N PHE A 16 -0.09 -8.48 -13.76
CA PHE A 16 0.46 -7.12 -13.70
C PHE A 16 1.97 -7.08 -13.43
N ARG A 17 2.54 -8.14 -12.84
CA ARG A 17 4.00 -8.28 -12.64
C ARG A 17 4.79 -8.23 -13.95
N SER A 18 4.15 -8.51 -15.08
CA SER A 18 4.76 -8.52 -16.42
C SER A 18 4.65 -7.18 -17.16
N MET A 19 3.98 -6.18 -16.59
CA MET A 19 3.73 -4.89 -17.25
C MET A 19 4.89 -3.91 -17.04
N SER A 20 5.99 -4.08 -17.79
CA SER A 20 7.21 -3.26 -17.66
C SER A 20 7.02 -1.75 -17.86
N ALA A 21 6.04 -1.36 -18.68
CA ALA A 21 5.74 0.04 -18.97
C ALA A 21 4.74 0.68 -17.99
N LEU A 22 4.08 -0.11 -17.14
CA LEU A 22 3.08 0.43 -16.22
C LEU A 22 3.78 1.19 -15.08
N ARG A 23 3.51 2.50 -15.00
CA ARG A 23 4.06 3.39 -13.96
C ARG A 23 3.00 3.89 -13.00
N SER A 24 1.76 4.01 -13.45
CA SER A 24 0.67 4.48 -12.60
C SER A 24 -0.52 3.53 -12.71
N LEU A 25 -1.04 3.09 -11.59
CA LEU A 25 -2.19 2.19 -11.49
C LEU A 25 -3.20 2.77 -10.50
N PHE A 26 -4.33 3.23 -11.02
CA PHE A 26 -5.42 3.82 -10.22
C PHE A 26 -6.65 2.93 -10.31
N LEU A 27 -7.02 2.31 -9.20
CA LEU A 27 -8.16 1.39 -9.05
C LEU A 27 -9.13 1.85 -7.95
N ASN A 28 -8.95 3.06 -7.42
CA ASN A 28 -9.75 3.59 -6.33
C ASN A 28 -11.25 3.65 -6.66
N GLY A 29 -12.10 3.50 -5.64
CA GLY A 29 -13.56 3.56 -5.79
C GLY A 29 -14.17 2.34 -6.48
N ASN A 30 -13.44 1.21 -6.59
CA ASN A 30 -14.00 -0.09 -6.95
C ASN A 30 -14.29 -0.89 -5.67
N GLN A 31 -15.46 -0.70 -5.07
CA GLN A 31 -15.78 -1.28 -3.76
C GLN A 31 -15.77 -2.82 -3.74
N ASN A 32 -16.04 -3.47 -4.88
CA ASN A 32 -16.06 -4.93 -4.98
C ASN A 32 -14.67 -5.54 -5.26
N LEU A 33 -13.63 -4.72 -5.40
CA LEU A 33 -12.27 -5.18 -5.55
C LEU A 33 -11.77 -5.67 -4.18
N THR A 34 -11.49 -6.97 -4.06
CA THR A 34 -11.26 -7.70 -2.81
C THR A 34 -9.96 -8.52 -2.85
N GLY A 35 -9.61 -9.20 -1.76
CA GLY A 35 -8.40 -10.03 -1.68
C GLY A 35 -7.18 -9.23 -1.23
N SER A 36 -5.99 -9.79 -1.40
CA SER A 36 -4.75 -9.21 -0.87
C SER A 36 -3.83 -8.65 -1.95
N LEU A 37 -2.86 -7.86 -1.51
CA LEU A 37 -1.75 -7.40 -2.35
C LEU A 37 -0.88 -8.60 -2.79
N PRO A 38 -0.68 -8.85 -4.11
CA PRO A 38 0.02 -10.04 -4.56
C PRO A 38 1.51 -10.02 -4.21
N SER A 39 1.96 -10.96 -3.37
CA SER A 39 3.39 -11.11 -3.05
C SER A 39 4.23 -11.49 -4.27
N SER A 40 3.61 -12.11 -5.28
CA SER A 40 4.16 -12.49 -6.58
C SER A 40 4.75 -11.30 -7.35
N TRP A 41 4.18 -10.10 -7.17
CA TRP A 41 4.69 -8.87 -7.75
C TRP A 41 6.08 -8.55 -7.21
N GLY A 42 6.49 -9.02 -6.04
CA GLY A 42 7.83 -8.78 -5.51
C GLY A 42 8.89 -9.83 -5.86
N THR A 43 8.62 -10.75 -6.78
CA THR A 43 9.53 -11.88 -7.08
C THR A 43 10.65 -11.51 -8.06
N SER A 44 11.69 -12.34 -8.18
CA SER A 44 12.85 -12.12 -9.09
C SER A 44 12.48 -12.00 -10.57
N THR A 45 11.30 -12.51 -10.98
CA THR A 45 10.80 -12.41 -12.35
C THR A 45 9.92 -11.17 -12.59
N ASN A 46 9.70 -10.33 -11.57
CA ASN A 46 8.86 -9.13 -11.68
C ASN A 46 9.58 -7.98 -12.39
N ILE A 47 8.90 -7.41 -13.39
CA ILE A 47 9.33 -6.21 -14.14
C ILE A 47 8.42 -5.00 -13.91
N LEU A 48 7.37 -5.14 -13.11
CA LEU A 48 6.51 -4.04 -12.68
C LEU A 48 7.27 -3.05 -11.79
N ARG A 49 7.19 -1.77 -12.14
CA ARG A 49 7.79 -0.66 -11.38
C ARG A 49 6.81 0.51 -11.35
N LEU A 50 6.03 0.63 -10.28
CA LEU A 50 5.02 1.68 -10.13
C LEU A 50 5.61 2.92 -9.45
N ALA A 51 5.38 4.09 -10.05
CA ALA A 51 5.59 5.39 -9.42
C ALA A 51 4.35 5.84 -8.63
N SER A 52 3.16 5.39 -9.03
CA SER A 52 1.91 5.75 -8.35
C SER A 52 0.95 4.57 -8.32
N PHE A 53 0.45 4.22 -7.14
CA PHE A 53 -0.50 3.14 -6.95
C PHE A 53 -1.63 3.57 -6.01
N ASN A 54 -2.88 3.51 -6.47
CA ASN A 54 -4.01 3.97 -5.68
C ASN A 54 -5.11 2.90 -5.64
N LEU A 55 -5.40 2.41 -4.44
CA LEU A 55 -6.46 1.45 -4.12
C LEU A 55 -7.52 2.06 -3.19
N GLN A 56 -7.56 3.38 -3.05
CA GLN A 56 -8.42 4.03 -2.07
C GLN A 56 -9.88 3.61 -2.21
N ASN A 57 -10.59 3.37 -1.10
CA ASN A 57 -12.00 2.97 -1.09
C ASN A 57 -12.24 1.68 -1.91
N THR A 58 -11.45 0.64 -1.63
CA THR A 58 -11.63 -0.73 -2.15
C THR A 58 -11.64 -1.69 -0.97
N SER A 59 -12.13 -2.92 -1.16
CA SER A 59 -12.17 -3.95 -0.12
C SER A 59 -10.94 -4.88 -0.15
N ILE A 60 -9.82 -4.37 -0.67
CA ILE A 60 -8.51 -5.04 -0.58
C ILE A 60 -8.08 -5.05 0.89
N ASN A 61 -7.52 -6.18 1.33
CA ASN A 61 -7.19 -6.43 2.73
C ASN A 61 -5.81 -7.09 2.90
N GLY A 62 -5.42 -7.27 4.16
CA GLY A 62 -4.19 -7.96 4.55
C GLY A 62 -3.06 -6.99 4.82
N SER A 63 -1.86 -7.29 4.36
CA SER A 63 -0.69 -6.45 4.60
C SER A 63 0.13 -6.20 3.35
N ILE A 64 0.92 -5.11 3.36
CA ILE A 64 1.91 -4.88 2.31
C ILE A 64 2.92 -6.05 2.33
N PRO A 65 3.13 -6.79 1.21
CA PRO A 65 4.04 -7.92 1.22
C PRO A 65 5.50 -7.49 1.41
N PRO A 66 6.31 -8.23 2.19
CA PRO A 66 7.74 -7.92 2.37
C PRO A 66 8.56 -7.92 1.07
N THR A 67 8.05 -8.56 0.02
CA THR A 67 8.68 -8.65 -1.29
C THR A 67 8.52 -7.36 -2.13
N TRP A 68 7.69 -6.41 -1.69
CA TRP A 68 7.33 -5.22 -2.46
C TRP A 68 8.39 -4.12 -2.54
N SER A 69 9.57 -4.30 -1.93
CA SER A 69 10.70 -3.37 -2.01
C SER A 69 11.10 -2.99 -3.44
N SER A 70 10.80 -3.85 -4.42
CA SER A 70 11.10 -3.62 -5.84
C SER A 70 9.89 -3.27 -6.71
N VAL A 71 8.67 -3.29 -6.16
CA VAL A 71 7.42 -3.08 -6.92
C VAL A 71 7.14 -1.60 -7.09
N ILE A 72 7.31 -0.84 -6.01
CA ILE A 72 7.13 0.61 -5.99
C ILE A 72 8.50 1.26 -6.15
N LEU A 73 8.61 2.23 -7.06
CA LEU A 73 9.83 3.01 -7.25
C LEU A 73 10.14 3.84 -5.99
N PRO A 74 11.42 4.09 -5.66
CA PRO A 74 11.77 5.05 -4.61
C PRO A 74 11.10 6.40 -4.87
N GLN A 75 10.59 7.06 -3.83
CA GLN A 75 9.78 8.29 -3.92
C GLN A 75 8.42 8.09 -4.60
N GLY A 76 8.01 6.85 -4.81
CA GLY A 76 6.67 6.51 -5.30
C GLY A 76 5.59 6.83 -4.28
N VAL A 77 4.36 6.98 -4.80
CA VAL A 77 3.17 7.27 -4.02
C VAL A 77 2.27 6.05 -3.99
N ILE A 78 1.86 5.63 -2.79
CA ILE A 78 0.92 4.54 -2.59
C ILE A 78 -0.23 5.01 -1.70
N THR A 79 -1.46 4.88 -2.20
CA THR A 79 -2.67 5.33 -1.50
C THR A 79 -3.57 4.12 -1.22
N LEU A 80 -3.69 3.76 0.07
CA LEU A 80 -4.42 2.61 0.59
C LEU A 80 -5.48 3.01 1.62
N CYS A 81 -5.72 4.30 1.85
CA CYS A 81 -6.80 4.78 2.72
C CYS A 81 -8.16 4.26 2.23
N GLY A 82 -9.09 3.95 3.13
CA GLY A 82 -10.34 3.28 2.82
C GLY A 82 -10.17 1.83 2.33
N THR A 83 -9.09 1.15 2.74
CA THR A 83 -8.88 -0.30 2.54
C THR A 83 -8.52 -0.96 3.87
N ASP A 84 -8.60 -2.29 3.93
CA ASP A 84 -8.21 -3.06 5.12
C ASP A 84 -6.72 -3.52 5.04
N VAL A 85 -5.88 -2.80 4.30
CA VAL A 85 -4.44 -3.10 4.16
C VAL A 85 -3.63 -2.40 5.24
N CYS A 86 -2.76 -3.16 5.91
CA CYS A 86 -1.95 -2.67 7.01
C CYS A 86 -0.44 -2.94 6.84
N GLY A 87 0.36 -2.29 7.69
CA GLY A 87 1.81 -2.46 7.77
C GLY A 87 2.58 -1.80 6.63
N ALA A 88 3.87 -1.53 6.87
CA ALA A 88 4.76 -0.89 5.88
C ALA A 88 5.42 -1.88 4.91
N GLY A 89 5.32 -3.19 5.20
CA GLY A 89 5.69 -4.32 4.34
C GLY A 89 6.88 -4.13 3.41
N GLY A 90 8.09 -4.48 3.83
CA GLY A 90 9.28 -4.59 2.96
C GLY A 90 9.72 -3.33 2.19
N LEU A 91 8.92 -2.27 2.14
CA LEU A 91 9.22 -1.04 1.44
C LEU A 91 10.41 -0.38 2.11
N THR A 92 11.54 -0.34 1.40
CA THR A 92 12.77 0.31 1.84
C THR A 92 12.97 1.57 0.99
N GLY A 93 13.02 2.74 1.62
CA GLY A 93 13.09 4.03 0.91
C GLY A 93 12.11 5.06 1.47
N SER A 94 12.00 6.20 0.76
CA SER A 94 11.04 7.25 1.07
C SER A 94 9.80 7.05 0.18
N TYR A 95 8.63 6.91 0.81
CA TYR A 95 7.35 6.73 0.13
C TYR A 95 6.30 7.63 0.80
N THR A 96 5.35 8.11 0.02
CA THR A 96 4.13 8.73 0.56
C THR A 96 3.05 7.66 0.63
N ILE A 97 2.70 7.26 1.86
CA ILE A 97 1.72 6.20 2.14
C ILE A 97 0.52 6.82 2.86
N CYS A 98 -0.68 6.58 2.32
CA CYS A 98 -1.95 6.83 3.02
C CYS A 98 -2.51 5.47 3.44
N ILE A 99 -2.66 5.22 4.74
CA ILE A 99 -3.33 4.04 5.31
C ILE A 99 -4.22 4.51 6.46
N ASP A 100 -5.42 3.94 6.58
CA ASP A 100 -6.38 4.33 7.63
C ASP A 100 -5.93 3.87 9.01
N ASP A 101 -5.20 2.75 9.09
CA ASP A 101 -4.75 2.19 10.36
C ASP A 101 -3.41 1.45 10.22
N VAL A 102 -2.32 2.07 10.70
CA VAL A 102 -0.97 1.48 10.68
C VAL A 102 -0.87 0.26 11.62
N ALA A 103 -1.86 0.06 12.49
CA ALA A 103 -1.90 -0.98 13.52
C ALA A 103 -2.70 -2.26 13.16
N ALA A 104 -3.31 -2.34 11.97
CA ALA A 104 -4.38 -3.32 11.71
C ALA A 104 -3.93 -4.78 11.39
N CYS A 105 -3.01 -5.34 12.17
CA CYS A 105 -2.79 -6.80 12.25
C CYS A 105 -2.97 -7.37 13.68
N ASP A 106 -3.48 -6.59 14.63
CA ASP A 106 -3.98 -7.10 15.92
C ASP A 106 -5.38 -6.49 16.17
N PRO A 107 -6.48 -7.28 16.15
CA PRO A 107 -7.82 -6.79 16.46
C PRO A 107 -7.96 -6.28 17.92
N LYS A 108 -6.88 -6.25 18.72
CA LYS A 108 -6.89 -5.74 20.10
C LYS A 108 -5.79 -4.76 20.48
N LYS A 109 -4.93 -4.27 19.58
CA LYS A 109 -3.89 -3.30 19.97
C LYS A 109 -3.59 -2.25 18.90
N THR A 110 -4.03 -1.02 19.15
CA THR A 110 -3.64 0.17 18.41
C THR A 110 -2.22 0.59 18.80
N ILE A 111 -1.27 0.58 17.85
CA ILE A 111 0.03 1.25 17.97
C ILE A 111 0.23 2.08 16.69
N VAL A 112 0.33 3.41 16.85
CA VAL A 112 0.52 4.38 15.77
C VAL A 112 2.00 4.76 15.68
N PHE A 113 2.57 4.78 14.46
CA PHE A 113 3.91 5.32 14.21
C PHE A 113 3.84 6.48 13.22
N TYR A 114 4.43 7.62 13.58
CA TYR A 114 4.71 8.71 12.66
C TYR A 114 6.21 8.76 12.39
N CYS A 115 6.61 8.69 11.12
CA CYS A 115 7.98 8.97 10.68
C CYS A 115 8.06 10.43 10.23
N THR A 116 8.69 11.30 11.01
CA THR A 116 9.06 12.63 10.54
C THR A 116 10.45 12.59 9.90
N LEU A 117 10.56 13.07 8.68
CA LEU A 117 11.84 13.26 7.98
C LEU A 117 12.52 14.51 8.55
N SER A 118 13.24 14.37 9.66
CA SER A 118 14.25 15.34 10.07
C SER A 118 15.59 14.66 10.29
N SER A 119 16.54 14.99 9.40
CA SER A 119 17.99 14.85 9.47
C SER A 119 18.61 13.89 10.52
N LEU A 120 19.31 12.88 10.02
CA LEU A 120 20.44 12.20 10.69
C LEU A 120 20.11 11.39 11.97
N SER A 121 19.02 10.65 11.98
CA SER A 121 18.90 9.28 12.52
C SER A 121 17.42 8.88 12.49
N ALA A 122 17.10 7.76 11.85
CA ALA A 122 15.72 7.28 11.78
C ALA A 122 15.33 6.65 13.13
N ALA A 123 14.82 7.47 14.05
CA ALA A 123 14.15 7.01 15.25
C ALA A 123 12.69 7.45 15.17
N CYS A 124 11.76 6.48 15.14
CA CYS A 124 10.34 6.76 15.36
C CYS A 124 10.18 7.29 16.79
N VAL A 125 9.63 8.50 16.95
CA VAL A 125 9.34 9.08 18.27
C VAL A 125 7.83 9.04 18.52
N PHE A 126 7.47 8.70 19.75
CA PHE A 126 6.14 8.40 20.26
C PHE A 126 5.44 9.70 20.70
N GLU A 127 4.37 10.11 20.04
CA GLU A 127 3.46 11.14 20.58
C GLU A 127 2.01 10.81 20.21
N GLN A 128 1.21 10.52 21.25
CA GLN A 128 -0.22 10.24 21.14
C GLN A 128 -0.97 11.53 20.82
N GLN A 129 -2.12 11.45 20.11
CA GLN A 129 -3.36 12.14 20.51
C GLN A 129 -4.60 11.70 19.67
N TYR A 130 -5.57 11.15 20.41
CA TYR A 130 -7.05 11.14 20.31
C TYR A 130 -7.85 10.52 19.13
N SER A 131 -8.60 9.47 19.53
CA SER A 131 -10.07 9.22 19.45
C SER A 131 -10.91 9.73 18.27
N CYS A 132 -11.73 8.84 17.71
CA CYS A 132 -12.99 9.15 17.03
C CYS A 132 -14.12 8.32 17.65
N ALA A 133 -15.32 8.91 17.70
CA ALA A 133 -16.53 8.39 18.34
C ALA A 133 -17.12 7.17 17.61
#